data_AF-A0A925NPF4-F1
#
_entry.id   AF-A0A925NPF4-F1
#
_cell.length_a   1.000
_cell.length_b   1.000
_cell.length_c   1.000
_cell.angle_alpha   90.00
_cell.angle_beta   90.00
_cell.angle_gamma   90.00
#
_symmetry.space_group_name_H-M   'P 1'
#
loop_
_entity.id
_entity.type
_entity.pdbx_description
1 polymer ?
#
loop_
_entity_poly.entity_id
_entity_poly.type
_entity_poly.pdbx_seq_one_letter_code
_entity_poly.pdbx_strand_id
1 'polypeptide(L)'
;MKAFERSQWLTFLVAVLAMLGVFRAAEVGRAADFTVNGQRFTVPEGFVVELAAGTNLVQRPVSASFAADGRLYVTDSSGSNDKPDQQLKNPTHRILCLEDTNADGRFDTVKVFADKVMFPQGCLWYEGSVYVAAPPSIWKFTDTDGDGVADKREE
;
A
#
# COMPACT_ATOMS: atom_id res chain seq x y z
N MET A 1 -25.15 46.07 44.85
CA MET A 1 -24.43 44.80 44.55
C MET A 1 -24.75 43.81 45.66
N LYS A 2 -25.51 42.74 45.39
CA LYS A 2 -25.79 41.69 46.38
C LYS A 2 -24.61 40.73 46.41
N ALA A 3 -24.05 40.49 47.60
CA ALA A 3 -22.96 39.55 47.79
C ALA A 3 -23.45 38.11 47.54
N PHE A 4 -22.63 37.32 46.84
CA PHE A 4 -22.93 35.94 46.49
C PHE A 4 -22.76 35.04 47.72
N GLU A 5 -23.75 34.20 48.03
CA GLU A 5 -23.73 33.36 49.22
C GLU A 5 -22.75 32.19 49.09
N ARG A 6 -22.16 31.77 50.22
CA ARG A 6 -21.16 30.68 50.28
C ARG A 6 -21.67 29.35 49.72
N SER A 7 -22.98 29.11 49.79
CA SER A 7 -23.66 27.96 49.17
C SER A 7 -23.64 28.04 47.64
N GLN A 8 -23.86 29.24 47.09
CA GLN A 8 -23.84 29.49 45.65
C GLN A 8 -22.42 29.34 45.09
N TRP A 9 -21.39 29.73 45.85
CA TRP A 9 -19.98 29.44 45.51
C TRP A 9 -19.70 27.94 45.43
N LEU A 10 -20.23 27.16 46.37
CA LEU A 10 -20.02 25.72 46.41
C LEU A 10 -20.70 25.03 45.21
N THR A 11 -21.93 25.42 44.89
CA THR A 11 -22.66 24.86 43.74
C THR A 11 -21.98 25.23 42.41
N PHE A 12 -21.48 26.46 42.28
CA PHE A 12 -20.75 26.89 41.09
C PHE A 12 -19.43 26.13 40.91
N LEU A 13 -18.71 25.89 42.01
CA LEU A 13 -17.42 25.19 41.98
C LEU A 13 -17.58 23.70 41.69
N VAL A 14 -18.65 23.06 42.21
CA VAL A 14 -19.02 21.68 41.86
C VAL A 14 -19.47 21.58 40.39
N ALA A 15 -20.23 22.54 39.87
CA ALA A 15 -20.64 22.55 38.46
C ALA A 15 -19.46 22.76 37.50
N VAL A 16 -18.48 23.60 37.85
CA VAL A 16 -17.25 23.79 37.08
C VAL A 16 -16.36 22.54 37.13
N LEU A 17 -16.24 21.88 38.29
CA LEU A 17 -15.52 20.61 38.40
C LEU A 17 -16.19 19.47 37.62
N ALA A 18 -17.52 19.43 37.59
CA ALA A 18 -18.28 18.46 36.79
C ALA A 18 -18.12 18.72 35.27
N MET A 19 -18.03 19.98 34.84
CA MET A 19 -17.75 20.32 33.44
C MET A 19 -16.29 20.07 33.03
N LEU A 20 -15.33 20.19 33.95
CA LEU A 20 -13.92 19.84 33.70
C LEU A 20 -13.66 18.33 33.64
N GLY A 21 -14.58 17.50 34.18
CA GLY A 21 -14.49 16.04 34.15
C GLY A 21 -14.89 15.38 32.82
N VAL A 22 -15.37 16.15 31.83
CA VAL A 22 -15.80 15.63 30.51
C VAL A 22 -14.84 16.05 29.39
N PHE A 23 -13.55 16.18 29.69
CA PHE A 23 -12.55 15.90 28.68
C PHE A 23 -12.36 14.38 28.64
N ARG A 24 -13.16 13.68 27.82
CA ARG A 24 -12.66 12.43 27.26
C ARG A 24 -11.42 12.82 26.48
N ALA A 25 -10.24 12.54 27.05
CA ALA A 25 -9.06 12.36 26.24
C ALA A 25 -9.52 11.48 25.07
N ALA A 26 -9.38 11.98 23.84
CA ALA A 26 -9.54 11.11 22.69
C ALA A 26 -8.70 9.88 23.02
N GLU A 27 -9.32 8.70 23.08
CA GLU A 27 -8.56 7.46 23.21
C GLU A 27 -7.58 7.50 22.05
N VAL A 28 -6.32 7.81 22.34
CA VAL A 28 -5.23 7.56 21.42
C VAL A 28 -5.35 6.05 21.22
N GLY A 29 -5.89 5.65 20.06
CA GLY A 29 -6.24 4.27 19.78
C GLY A 29 -5.07 3.40 20.21
N ARG A 30 -5.34 2.37 21.02
CA ARG A 30 -4.27 1.48 21.49
C ARG A 30 -3.53 0.97 20.27
N ALA A 31 -2.22 0.84 20.38
CA ALA A 31 -1.44 0.29 19.29
C ALA A 31 -1.46 -1.24 19.37
N ALA A 32 -1.62 -1.90 18.22
CA ALA A 32 -1.43 -3.33 18.04
C ALA A 32 -0.05 -3.58 17.42
N ASP A 33 0.67 -4.56 17.97
CA ASP A 33 1.99 -4.95 17.52
C ASP A 33 1.93 -6.25 16.72
N PHE A 34 2.53 -6.24 15.53
CA PHE A 34 2.64 -7.40 14.64
C PHE A 34 4.12 -7.67 14.35
N THR A 35 4.50 -8.95 14.26
CA THR A 35 5.83 -9.35 13.80
C THR A 35 5.69 -10.14 12.50
N VAL A 36 6.21 -9.60 11.41
CA VAL A 36 6.22 -10.26 10.10
C VAL A 36 7.68 -10.41 9.69
N ASN A 37 8.13 -11.64 9.46
CA ASN A 37 9.51 -11.97 9.09
C ASN A 37 10.58 -11.34 10.03
N GLY A 38 10.28 -11.29 11.33
CA GLY A 38 11.19 -10.70 12.33
C GLY A 38 11.17 -9.17 12.41
N GLN A 39 10.41 -8.49 11.55
CA GLN A 39 10.20 -7.04 11.60
C GLN A 39 8.94 -6.73 12.42
N ARG A 40 9.07 -5.79 13.38
CA ARG A 40 7.95 -5.32 14.19
C ARG A 40 7.24 -4.15 13.51
N PHE A 41 5.92 -4.23 13.45
CA PHE A 41 5.02 -3.18 12.99
C PHE A 41 4.07 -2.82 14.13
N THR A 42 3.78 -1.54 14.26
CA THR A 42 2.85 -1.00 15.25
C THR A 42 1.79 -0.19 14.53
N VAL A 43 0.53 -0.62 14.61
CA VAL A 43 -0.60 0.00 13.92
C VAL A 43 -1.74 0.31 14.90
N PRO A 44 -2.69 1.20 14.57
CA PRO A 44 -3.84 1.45 15.44
C PRO A 44 -4.67 0.18 15.69
N GLU A 45 -5.37 0.12 16.82
CA GLU A 45 -6.33 -0.93 17.13
C GLU A 45 -7.39 -1.06 16.03
N GLY A 46 -7.76 -2.30 15.70
CA GLY A 46 -8.66 -2.63 14.60
C GLY A 46 -7.97 -2.80 13.25
N PHE A 47 -6.69 -2.47 13.12
CA PHE A 47 -5.89 -2.78 11.93
C PHE A 47 -5.09 -4.08 12.12
N VAL A 48 -4.84 -4.75 11.00
CA VAL A 48 -4.03 -5.98 10.93
C VAL A 48 -2.92 -5.78 9.91
N VAL A 49 -1.74 -6.35 10.20
CA VAL A 49 -0.62 -6.41 9.26
C VAL A 49 -0.34 -7.86 8.92
N GLU A 50 -0.37 -8.20 7.64
CA GLU A 50 -0.10 -9.55 7.13
C GLU A 50 0.86 -9.53 5.94
N LEU A 51 1.56 -10.64 5.74
CA LEU A 51 2.36 -10.86 4.55
C LEU A 51 1.46 -11.28 3.38
N ALA A 52 1.20 -10.36 2.45
CA ALA A 52 0.40 -10.63 1.26
C ALA A 52 1.19 -11.37 0.16
N ALA A 53 2.48 -11.05 -0.03
CA ALA A 53 3.35 -11.72 -1.00
C ALA A 53 4.79 -11.79 -0.48
N GLY A 54 5.39 -12.97 -0.54
CA GLY A 54 6.77 -13.22 -0.10
C GLY A 54 7.82 -12.99 -1.18
N THR A 55 9.10 -13.09 -0.79
CA THR A 55 10.26 -12.93 -1.69
C THR A 55 10.37 -14.03 -2.77
N ASN A 56 9.65 -15.13 -2.58
CA ASN A 56 9.47 -16.19 -3.58
C ASN A 56 8.61 -15.73 -4.77
N LEU A 57 7.72 -14.75 -4.58
CA LEU A 57 6.87 -14.20 -5.64
C LEU A 57 7.40 -12.88 -6.16
N VAL A 58 7.82 -11.98 -5.26
CA VAL A 58 8.29 -10.63 -5.61
C VAL A 58 9.63 -10.36 -4.94
N GLN A 59 10.69 -10.19 -5.73
CA GLN A 59 12.03 -10.10 -5.18
C GLN A 59 12.39 -8.70 -4.68
N ARG A 60 11.99 -7.65 -5.41
CA ARG A 60 12.34 -6.23 -5.16
C ARG A 60 11.17 -5.34 -5.60
N PRO A 61 10.02 -5.41 -4.88
CA PRO A 61 8.85 -4.60 -5.21
C PRO A 61 9.16 -3.11 -5.17
N VAL A 62 8.59 -2.35 -6.11
CA VAL A 62 8.70 -0.88 -6.17
C VAL A 62 7.33 -0.23 -5.97
N SER A 63 6.35 -0.58 -6.79
CA SER A 63 4.97 -0.08 -6.72
C SER A 63 3.99 -1.21 -7.06
N ALA A 64 2.73 -1.09 -6.64
CA ALA A 64 1.72 -2.10 -6.92
C ALA A 64 0.32 -1.49 -7.12
N SER A 65 -0.52 -2.18 -7.87
CA SER A 65 -1.91 -1.78 -8.12
C SER A 65 -2.82 -3.00 -8.26
N PHE A 66 -3.96 -2.98 -7.57
CA PHE A 66 -4.99 -4.00 -7.71
C PHE A 66 -5.81 -3.78 -8.97
N ALA A 67 -6.09 -4.87 -9.67
CA ALA A 67 -7.07 -4.91 -10.73
C ALA A 67 -8.48 -5.19 -10.19
N ALA A 68 -9.50 -4.93 -11.02
CA ALA A 68 -10.89 -5.16 -10.65
C ALA A 68 -11.23 -6.64 -10.38
N ASP A 69 -10.44 -7.57 -10.89
CA ASP A 69 -10.58 -9.01 -10.68
C ASP A 69 -9.79 -9.54 -9.46
N GLY A 70 -9.14 -8.65 -8.71
CA GLY A 70 -8.36 -8.99 -7.52
C GLY A 70 -6.90 -9.36 -7.79
N ARG A 71 -6.47 -9.46 -9.05
CA ARG A 71 -5.03 -9.62 -9.36
C ARG A 71 -4.24 -8.40 -8.87
N LEU A 72 -3.00 -8.64 -8.45
CA LEU A 72 -2.08 -7.58 -8.04
C LEU A 72 -0.96 -7.43 -9.06
N TYR A 73 -0.89 -6.28 -9.70
CA TYR A 73 0.23 -5.92 -10.55
C TYR A 73 1.32 -5.25 -9.71
N VAL A 74 2.56 -5.72 -9.84
CA VAL A 74 3.70 -5.22 -9.05
C VAL A 74 4.86 -4.89 -9.97
N THR A 75 5.37 -3.67 -9.90
CA THR A 75 6.62 -3.32 -10.56
C THR A 75 7.79 -3.82 -9.72
N ASP A 76 8.75 -4.49 -10.35
CA ASP A 76 9.78 -5.25 -9.66
C ASP A 76 11.17 -5.00 -10.27
N SER A 77 12.12 -4.66 -9.41
CA SER A 77 13.47 -4.34 -9.84
C SER A 77 14.29 -5.60 -10.13
N SER A 78 15.06 -5.59 -11.23
CA SER A 78 16.05 -6.63 -11.52
C SER A 78 17.20 -6.68 -10.50
N GLY A 79 17.43 -5.58 -9.77
CA GLY A 79 18.61 -5.40 -8.92
C GLY A 79 19.88 -5.01 -9.70
N SER A 80 19.77 -4.66 -10.98
CA SER A 80 20.92 -4.13 -11.73
C SER A 80 21.40 -2.80 -11.13
N ASN A 81 22.73 -2.68 -11.01
CA ASN A 81 23.43 -1.46 -10.62
C ASN A 81 24.08 -0.76 -11.83
N ASP A 82 23.74 -1.17 -13.05
CA ASP A 82 24.26 -0.55 -14.27
C ASP A 82 23.81 0.91 -14.38
N LYS A 83 24.58 1.71 -15.11
CA LYS A 83 24.24 3.13 -15.30
C LYS A 83 22.94 3.28 -16.09
N PRO A 84 22.15 4.35 -15.88
CA PRO A 84 20.91 4.58 -16.60
C PRO A 84 21.03 4.45 -18.13
N ASP A 85 22.10 4.99 -18.74
CA ASP A 85 22.32 4.90 -20.19
C ASP A 85 22.52 3.48 -20.71
N GLN A 86 23.01 2.56 -19.86
CA GLN A 86 23.17 1.15 -20.21
C GLN A 86 21.84 0.41 -20.07
N GLN A 87 21.11 0.68 -18.97
CA GLN A 87 19.79 0.09 -18.74
C GLN A 87 18.75 0.60 -19.75
N LEU A 88 18.88 1.83 -20.27
CA LEU A 88 18.02 2.32 -21.34
C LEU A 88 18.19 1.52 -22.64
N LYS A 89 19.41 1.05 -22.92
CA LYS A 89 19.72 0.20 -24.09
C LYS A 89 19.31 -1.26 -23.88
N ASN A 90 19.37 -1.73 -22.63
CA ASN A 90 19.00 -3.09 -22.25
C ASN A 90 18.22 -3.08 -20.93
N PRO A 91 16.91 -2.76 -20.97
CA PRO A 91 16.11 -2.71 -19.76
C PRO A 91 15.94 -4.10 -19.17
N THR A 92 16.02 -4.22 -17.84
CA THR A 92 15.99 -5.54 -17.16
C THR A 92 14.90 -5.65 -16.10
N HIS A 93 14.22 -4.56 -15.74
CA HIS A 93 13.14 -4.61 -14.76
C HIS A 93 11.88 -5.21 -15.39
N ARG A 94 10.93 -5.57 -14.53
CA ARG A 94 9.72 -6.30 -14.92
C ARG A 94 8.49 -5.79 -14.18
N ILE A 95 7.33 -6.12 -14.73
CA ILE A 95 6.02 -6.02 -14.11
C ILE A 95 5.57 -7.46 -13.86
N LEU A 96 5.11 -7.73 -12.65
CA LEU A 96 4.59 -9.02 -12.23
C LEU A 96 3.08 -8.93 -12.12
N CYS A 97 2.40 -10.03 -12.44
CA CYS A 97 0.98 -10.24 -12.17
C CYS A 97 0.88 -11.36 -11.13
N LEU A 98 0.30 -11.06 -9.98
CA LEU A 98 0.10 -12.00 -8.88
C LEU A 98 -1.39 -12.33 -8.77
N GLU A 99 -1.67 -13.59 -8.45
CA GLU A 99 -3.03 -14.09 -8.20
C GLU A 99 -3.05 -14.84 -6.86
N ASP A 100 -4.14 -14.66 -6.14
CA ASP A 100 -4.50 -15.41 -4.93
C ASP A 100 -5.56 -16.43 -5.38
N THR A 101 -5.15 -17.70 -5.52
CA THR A 101 -6.01 -18.74 -6.07
C THR A 101 -6.96 -19.36 -5.05
N ASN A 102 -6.78 -19.04 -3.76
CA ASN A 102 -7.56 -19.63 -2.66
C ASN A 102 -8.42 -18.60 -1.90
N ALA A 103 -8.30 -17.31 -2.25
CA ALA A 103 -9.01 -16.18 -1.67
C ALA A 103 -8.77 -15.98 -0.16
N ASP A 104 -7.57 -16.32 0.33
CA ASP A 104 -7.16 -16.12 1.73
C ASP A 104 -6.49 -14.75 1.98
N GLY A 105 -6.34 -13.93 0.93
CA GLY A 105 -5.68 -12.62 0.97
C GLY A 105 -4.16 -12.69 0.80
N ARG A 106 -3.60 -13.88 0.54
CA ARG A 106 -2.17 -14.11 0.30
C ARG A 106 -1.99 -14.64 -1.11
N PHE A 107 -1.25 -13.90 -1.90
CA PHE A 107 -0.90 -14.30 -3.26
C PHE A 107 -0.03 -15.55 -3.22
N ASP A 108 -0.29 -16.46 -4.16
CA ASP A 108 0.35 -17.78 -4.22
C ASP A 108 0.96 -18.09 -5.60
N THR A 109 0.59 -17.31 -6.63
CA THR A 109 1.14 -17.44 -7.97
C THR A 109 1.68 -16.11 -8.49
N VAL A 110 2.64 -16.19 -9.41
CA VAL A 110 3.22 -15.02 -10.08
C VAL A 110 3.53 -15.34 -11.54
N LYS A 111 3.23 -14.40 -12.42
CA LYS A 111 3.68 -14.37 -13.82
C LYS A 111 4.44 -13.08 -14.09
N VAL A 112 5.39 -13.12 -15.02
CA VAL A 112 5.98 -11.90 -15.57
C VAL A 112 4.98 -11.34 -16.58
N PHE A 113 4.27 -10.31 -16.18
CA PHE A 113 3.28 -9.63 -17.02
C PHE A 113 3.95 -8.90 -18.18
N ALA A 114 5.05 -8.19 -17.90
CA ALA A 114 5.88 -7.59 -18.94
C ALA A 114 7.34 -7.52 -18.45
N ASP A 115 8.28 -7.82 -19.34
CA ASP A 115 9.72 -7.70 -19.07
C ASP A 115 10.31 -6.44 -19.72
N LYS A 116 11.63 -6.23 -19.63
CA LYS A 116 12.34 -5.16 -20.35
C LYS A 116 11.68 -3.78 -20.15
N VAL A 117 11.40 -3.45 -18.90
CA VAL A 117 10.90 -2.12 -18.52
C VAL A 117 12.04 -1.32 -17.90
N MET A 118 12.11 -0.02 -18.21
CA MET A 118 13.09 0.89 -17.63
C MET A 118 12.56 1.48 -16.33
N PHE A 119 13.28 1.31 -15.21
CA PHE A 119 12.93 1.81 -13.87
C PHE A 119 11.41 2.04 -13.61
N PRO A 120 10.60 0.96 -13.49
CA PRO A 120 9.16 1.07 -13.35
C PRO A 120 8.77 1.55 -11.94
N GLN A 121 8.67 2.86 -11.75
CA GLN A 121 8.45 3.50 -10.44
C GLN A 121 6.98 3.75 -10.10
N GLY A 122 6.08 3.71 -11.08
CA GLY A 122 4.64 3.81 -10.85
C GLY A 122 3.90 2.61 -11.44
N CYS A 123 2.79 2.22 -10.82
CA CYS A 123 1.91 1.15 -11.29
C CYS A 123 0.46 1.56 -11.05
N LEU A 124 -0.36 1.55 -12.10
CA LEU A 124 -1.80 1.81 -12.01
C LEU A 124 -2.53 0.87 -12.95
N TRP A 125 -3.40 0.02 -12.41
CA TRP A 125 -4.39 -0.66 -13.22
C TRP A 125 -5.57 0.29 -13.52
N TYR A 126 -5.99 0.36 -14.78
CA TYR A 126 -7.15 1.12 -15.21
C TYR A 126 -7.73 0.53 -16.51
N GLU A 127 -9.05 0.25 -16.51
CA GLU A 127 -9.83 -0.21 -17.67
C GLU A 127 -9.16 -1.35 -18.48
N GLY A 128 -8.67 -2.38 -17.79
CA GLY A 128 -8.07 -3.56 -18.44
C GLY A 128 -6.62 -3.38 -18.89
N SER A 129 -6.00 -2.25 -18.56
CA SER A 129 -4.58 -1.98 -18.83
C SER A 129 -3.82 -1.64 -17.56
N VAL A 130 -2.51 -1.89 -17.57
CA VAL A 130 -1.58 -1.45 -16.54
C VAL A 130 -0.74 -0.32 -17.09
N TYR A 131 -0.84 0.85 -16.46
CA TYR A 131 -0.05 2.02 -16.75
C TYR A 131 1.17 2.05 -15.83
N VAL A 132 2.36 2.22 -16.39
CA VAL A 132 3.63 2.21 -15.66
C VAL A 132 4.47 3.42 -16.01
N ALA A 133 4.73 4.25 -15.00
CA ALA A 133 5.70 5.32 -15.09
C ALA A 133 7.11 4.71 -15.07
N ALA A 134 7.76 4.72 -16.23
CA ALA A 134 9.02 4.05 -16.50
C ALA A 134 9.86 4.97 -17.40
N PRO A 135 10.70 5.84 -16.80
CA PRO A 135 11.40 6.88 -17.52
C PRO A 135 12.10 6.36 -18.79
N PRO A 136 11.99 7.08 -19.92
CA PRO A 136 11.45 8.44 -20.06
C PRO A 136 9.92 8.55 -20.22
N SER A 137 9.17 7.45 -20.12
CA SER A 137 7.80 7.36 -20.65
C SER A 137 6.79 6.87 -19.61
N ILE A 138 5.50 6.94 -19.96
CA ILE A 138 4.43 6.25 -19.25
C ILE A 138 3.87 5.19 -20.18
N TRP A 139 4.17 3.94 -19.89
CA TRP A 139 3.78 2.82 -20.74
C TRP A 139 2.40 2.32 -20.38
N LYS A 140 1.61 1.94 -21.37
CA LYS A 140 0.37 1.19 -21.23
C LYS A 140 0.58 -0.25 -21.68
N PHE A 141 0.28 -1.18 -20.80
CA PHE A 141 0.37 -2.62 -21.03
C PHE A 141 -1.02 -3.24 -21.02
N THR A 142 -1.32 -4.09 -21.99
CA THR A 142 -2.64 -4.76 -22.09
C THR A 142 -2.45 -6.24 -22.39
N ASP A 143 -3.05 -7.09 -21.56
CA ASP A 143 -3.29 -8.51 -21.83
C ASP A 143 -4.65 -8.63 -22.54
N THR A 144 -4.63 -9.21 -23.75
CA THR A 144 -5.79 -9.25 -24.65
C THR A 144 -6.45 -10.62 -24.73
N ASP A 145 -5.81 -11.66 -24.20
CA ASP A 145 -6.32 -13.04 -24.19
C ASP A 145 -6.58 -13.60 -22.78
N GLY A 146 -6.19 -12.86 -21.74
CA GLY A 146 -6.43 -13.16 -20.34
C GLY A 146 -5.41 -14.11 -19.72
N ASP A 147 -4.30 -14.42 -20.40
CA ASP A 147 -3.30 -15.38 -19.93
C ASP A 147 -2.40 -14.85 -18.79
N GLY A 148 -2.51 -13.56 -18.44
CA GLY A 148 -1.71 -12.90 -17.41
C GLY A 148 -0.38 -12.35 -17.91
N VAL A 149 -0.20 -12.21 -19.23
CA VAL A 149 0.96 -11.59 -19.90
C VAL A 149 0.47 -10.49 -20.84
N ALA A 150 1.19 -9.37 -20.88
CA ALA A 150 0.83 -8.26 -21.75
C ALA A 150 1.18 -8.57 -23.22
N ASP A 151 0.17 -8.57 -24.09
CA ASP A 151 0.32 -8.68 -25.54
C ASP A 151 0.70 -7.36 -26.20
N LYS A 152 0.25 -6.25 -25.60
CA LYS A 152 0.42 -4.90 -26.15
C LYS A 152 1.21 -4.01 -25.19
N ARG A 153 2.14 -3.25 -25.76
CA ARG A 153 2.89 -2.18 -25.13
C ARG A 153 2.76 -0.92 -25.97
N GLU A 154 2.24 0.15 -25.38
CA GLU A 154 2.03 1.46 -26.00
C GLU A 154 2.72 2.53 -25.16
N GLU A 155 3.42 3.48 -25.79
CA GLU A 155 4.15 4.59 -25.14
C GLU A 155 3.32 5.87 -25.04
#